data_AF-A0A3S3PJE3-F1
#
_entry.id   AF-A0A3S3PJE3-F1
#
_cell.length_a   1.000
_cell.length_b   1.000
_cell.length_c   1.000
_cell.angle_alpha   90.00
_cell.angle_beta   90.00
_cell.angle_gamma   90.00
#
_symmetry.space_group_name_H-M   'P 1'
#
loop_
_entity.id
_entity.type
_entity.pdbx_description
1 polymer ?
#
loop_
_entity_poly.entity_id
_entity_poly.type
_entity_poly.pdbx_seq_one_letter_code
_entity_poly.pdbx_strand_id
1 'polypeptide(L)'
;MSNTQKFCRASIVLSIRVGNSITIANLKFYDVIVDEVLNSKRNATFKSATVVSKNGESACGIRLKNNGRYLITGQHWRNIISSTACDFKLNLDAATESTKREIYNLFKTRLNCNVTLKI
;
A
#
# COMPACT_ATOMS: atom_id res chain seq x y z
N MET A 1 -12.38 -4.50 -8.94
CA MET A 1 -12.06 -3.08 -8.67
C MET A 1 -10.74 -2.74 -9.34
N SER A 2 -10.67 -1.70 -10.16
CA SER A 2 -9.45 -1.33 -10.89
C SER A 2 -8.38 -0.73 -9.97
N ASN A 3 -7.12 -0.72 -10.41
CA ASN A 3 -6.01 -0.15 -9.64
C ASN A 3 -6.25 1.35 -9.37
N THR A 4 -6.74 2.09 -10.36
CA THR A 4 -7.13 3.51 -10.22
C THR A 4 -8.15 3.72 -9.11
N GLN A 5 -9.19 2.87 -9.02
CA GLN A 5 -10.19 2.95 -7.94
C GLN A 5 -9.58 2.66 -6.57
N LYS A 6 -8.67 1.68 -6.47
CA LYS A 6 -7.93 1.39 -5.22
C LYS A 6 -7.13 2.60 -4.77
N PHE A 7 -6.39 3.24 -5.68
CA PHE A 7 -5.61 4.45 -5.38
C PHE A 7 -6.48 5.62 -4.94
N CYS A 8 -7.64 5.84 -5.56
CA CYS A 8 -8.54 6.95 -5.20
C CYS A 8 -9.24 6.78 -3.85
N ARG A 9 -9.59 5.54 -3.48
CA ARG A 9 -10.22 5.26 -2.18
C ARG A 9 -9.19 5.27 -1.04
N ALA A 10 -7.96 4.86 -1.32
CA ALA A 10 -6.87 4.86 -0.36
C ALA A 10 -6.69 6.23 0.30
N SER A 11 -6.33 6.24 1.58
CA SER A 11 -5.95 7.46 2.29
C SER A 11 -4.48 7.80 2.08
N ILE A 12 -3.65 6.79 1.78
CA ILE A 12 -2.23 6.91 1.52
C ILE A 12 -1.78 5.89 0.48
N VAL A 13 -0.75 6.27 -0.26
CA VAL A 13 -0.01 5.41 -1.16
C VAL A 13 1.48 5.56 -0.86
N LEU A 14 2.15 4.45 -0.60
CA LEU A 14 3.54 4.44 -0.13
C LEU A 14 4.39 3.45 -0.91
N SER A 15 5.60 3.88 -1.27
CA SER A 15 6.70 2.98 -1.55
C SER A 15 7.43 2.68 -0.24
N ILE A 16 7.57 1.40 0.09
CA ILE A 16 8.10 0.94 1.37
C ILE A 16 9.14 -0.17 1.20
N ARG A 17 10.01 -0.27 2.19
CA ARG A 17 10.83 -1.46 2.44
C ARG A 17 10.40 -2.11 3.73
N VAL A 18 10.15 -3.41 3.65
CA VAL A 18 9.65 -4.19 4.78
C VAL A 18 10.83 -4.59 5.65
N GLY A 19 10.73 -4.32 6.95
CA GLY A 19 11.63 -4.83 7.96
C GLY A 19 11.02 -6.04 8.68
N ASN A 20 11.19 -6.07 10.00
CA ASN A 20 10.68 -7.14 10.82
C ASN A 20 9.14 -7.19 10.82
N SER A 21 8.61 -8.38 11.08
CA SER A 21 7.18 -8.56 11.28
C SER A 21 6.89 -9.36 12.53
N ILE A 22 5.88 -8.94 13.29
CA ILE A 22 5.38 -9.67 14.45
C ILE A 22 3.90 -9.99 14.25
N THR A 23 3.45 -11.07 14.87
CA THR A 23 2.04 -11.45 14.88
C THR A 23 1.54 -11.40 16.30
N ILE A 24 0.47 -10.64 16.54
CA ILE A 24 -0.20 -10.55 17.83
C ILE A 24 -1.66 -10.90 17.61
N ALA A 25 -2.14 -11.96 18.27
CA ALA A 25 -3.45 -12.55 18.03
C ALA A 25 -3.68 -12.84 16.53
N ASN A 26 -4.70 -12.23 15.91
CA ASN A 26 -5.05 -12.39 14.50
C ASN A 26 -4.55 -11.24 13.61
N LEU A 27 -3.63 -10.41 14.11
CA LEU A 27 -3.06 -9.29 13.37
C LEU A 27 -1.57 -9.51 13.15
N LYS A 28 -1.13 -9.13 11.95
CA LYS A 28 0.27 -9.10 11.56
C LYS A 28 0.70 -7.65 11.38
N PHE A 29 1.79 -7.30 12.07
CA PHE A 29 2.41 -5.99 12.08
C PHE A 29 3.72 -6.08 11.33
N TYR A 30 3.96 -5.15 10.43
CA TYR A 30 5.19 -5.03 9.67
C TYR A 30 5.80 -3.68 9.99
N ASP A 31 7.02 -3.68 10.50
CA ASP A 31 7.81 -2.46 10.58
C ASP A 31 8.30 -2.15 9.18
N VAL A 32 8.08 -0.92 8.72
CA VAL A 32 8.45 -0.53 7.36
C VAL A 32 9.22 0.78 7.36
N ILE A 33 10.21 0.86 6.48
CA ILE A 33 10.88 2.10 6.11
C ILE A 33 10.12 2.66 4.90
N VAL A 34 9.80 3.94 4.94
CA VAL A 34 9.11 4.60 3.83
C VAL A 34 10.15 5.21 2.91
N ASP A 35 10.24 4.67 1.70
CA ASP A 35 11.10 5.22 0.66
C ASP A 35 10.45 6.49 0.07
N GLU A 36 9.13 6.47 -0.18
CA GLU A 36 8.39 7.60 -0.76
C GLU A 36 6.90 7.59 -0.38
N VAL A 37 6.33 8.78 -0.15
CA VAL A 37 4.88 9.00 -0.04
C VAL A 37 4.36 9.53 -1.38
N LEU A 38 3.70 8.67 -2.15
CA LEU A 38 3.22 9.00 -3.50
C LEU A 38 1.90 9.79 -3.48
N ASN A 39 1.05 9.55 -2.48
CA ASN A 39 -0.19 10.27 -2.27
C ASN A 39 -0.63 10.15 -0.82
N SER A 40 -1.18 11.22 -0.24
CA SER A 40 -1.77 11.22 1.10
C SER A 40 -2.88 12.26 1.22
N LYS A 41 -4.07 11.84 1.68
CA LYS A 41 -5.19 12.76 1.92
C LYS A 41 -4.95 13.74 3.08
N ARG A 42 -3.91 13.52 3.89
CA ARG A 42 -3.61 14.31 5.10
C ARG A 42 -2.18 14.87 5.11
N ASN A 43 -1.53 14.98 3.95
CA ASN A 43 -0.13 15.44 3.81
C ASN A 43 0.82 14.73 4.79
N ALA A 44 0.66 13.42 4.95
CA ALA A 44 1.49 12.66 5.87
C ALA A 44 2.92 12.54 5.34
N THR A 45 3.90 12.80 6.19
CA THR A 45 5.32 12.58 5.90
C THR A 45 5.95 11.87 7.09
N PHE A 46 6.41 10.65 6.88
CA PHE A 46 7.12 9.88 7.91
C PHE A 46 8.16 8.99 7.24
N LYS A 47 9.30 8.78 7.92
CA LYS A 47 10.41 7.94 7.43
C LYS A 47 10.22 6.45 7.74
N SER A 48 9.36 6.15 8.72
CA SER A 48 9.03 4.80 9.14
C SER A 48 7.56 4.71 9.54
N ALA A 49 7.01 3.51 9.43
CA ALA A 49 5.62 3.25 9.75
C ALA A 49 5.43 1.79 10.17
N THR A 50 4.24 1.50 10.68
CA THR A 50 3.79 0.13 10.94
C THR A 50 2.63 -0.18 10.02
N VAL A 51 2.79 -1.19 9.16
CA VAL A 51 1.68 -1.73 8.37
C VAL A 51 1.01 -2.83 9.17
N VAL A 52 -0.30 -2.73 9.32
CA VAL A 52 -1.11 -3.68 10.08
C VAL A 52 -2.10 -4.35 9.13
N SER A 53 -2.18 -5.67 9.22
CA SER A 53 -3.12 -6.47 8.46
C SER A 53 -3.60 -7.68 9.25
N LYS A 54 -4.62 -8.38 8.75
CA LYS A 54 -5.01 -9.68 9.31
C LYS A 54 -3.91 -10.72 9.06
N ASN A 55 -3.79 -11.68 9.97
CA ASN A 55 -2.84 -12.77 9.83
C ASN A 55 -3.40 -13.84 8.88
N GLY A 56 -3.05 -13.74 7.60
CA GLY A 56 -3.41 -14.73 6.59
C GLY A 56 -4.39 -14.22 5.54
N GLU A 57 -4.23 -14.73 4.33
CA GLU A 57 -4.98 -14.27 3.15
C GLU A 57 -6.46 -14.61 3.22
N SER A 58 -6.82 -15.76 3.79
CA SER A 58 -8.20 -16.16 4.06
C SER A 58 -8.95 -15.24 5.02
N ALA A 59 -8.23 -14.45 5.83
CA ALA A 59 -8.78 -13.44 6.72
C ALA A 59 -8.68 -12.03 6.13
N CYS A 60 -8.55 -11.89 4.81
CA CYS A 60 -8.30 -10.64 4.10
C CYS A 60 -6.98 -9.95 4.49
N GLY A 61 -6.01 -10.73 4.98
CA GLY A 61 -4.67 -10.27 5.32
C GLY A 61 -3.76 -10.11 4.10
N ILE A 62 -2.76 -9.25 4.21
CA ILE A 62 -1.67 -9.17 3.23
C ILE A 62 -0.45 -9.95 3.71
N ARG A 63 0.39 -10.35 2.76
CA ARG A 63 1.69 -10.97 3.03
C ARG A 63 2.79 -10.13 2.39
N LEU A 64 3.60 -9.52 3.23
CA LEU A 64 4.82 -8.80 2.83
C LEU A 64 6.05 -9.62 3.24
N LYS A 65 7.03 -9.73 2.35
CA LYS A 65 8.30 -10.43 2.61
C LYS A 65 9.29 -9.48 3.29
N ASN A 66 10.03 -9.98 4.30
CA ASN A 66 11.11 -9.23 4.94
C ASN A 66 12.14 -8.78 3.89
N ASN A 67 12.66 -7.55 4.05
CA ASN A 67 13.52 -6.82 3.11
C ASN A 67 12.93 -6.56 1.71
N GLY A 68 11.69 -6.97 1.43
CA GLY A 68 11.06 -6.72 0.15
C GLY A 68 10.61 -5.27 -0.01
N ARG A 69 10.69 -4.76 -1.23
CA ARG A 69 10.19 -3.44 -1.61
C ARG A 69 8.79 -3.55 -2.18
N TYR A 70 7.88 -2.73 -1.66
CA TYR A 70 6.49 -2.78 -2.05
C TYR A 70 5.92 -1.39 -2.29
N LEU A 71 5.02 -1.31 -3.25
CA LEU A 71 4.07 -0.22 -3.36
C LEU A 71 2.75 -0.67 -2.73
N ILE A 72 2.29 0.03 -1.71
CA ILE A 72 1.07 -0.32 -0.99
C ILE A 72 0.10 0.86 -0.88
N THR A 73 -1.16 0.50 -0.67
CA THR A 73 -2.23 1.43 -0.34
C THR A 73 -2.90 1.02 0.97
N GLY A 74 -3.51 1.98 1.64
CA GLY A 74 -4.25 1.69 2.86
C GLY A 74 -4.95 2.88 3.49
N GLN A 75 -5.57 2.61 4.63
CA GLN A 75 -6.06 3.61 5.57
C GLN A 75 -4.96 3.94 6.58
N HIS A 76 -4.65 5.22 6.76
CA HIS A 76 -3.60 5.65 7.69
C HIS A 76 -4.16 6.44 8.86
N TRP A 77 -3.56 6.21 10.01
CA TRP A 77 -3.72 7.04 11.19
C TRP A 77 -2.34 7.25 11.82
N ARG A 78 -1.83 8.48 11.76
CA ARG A 78 -0.44 8.80 12.10
C ARG A 78 0.53 7.96 11.26
N ASN A 79 1.42 7.19 11.90
CA ASN A 79 2.39 6.30 11.27
C ASN A 79 1.89 4.84 11.21
N ILE A 80 0.59 4.58 11.42
CA ILE A 80 0.01 3.24 11.32
C ILE A 80 -0.80 3.16 10.03
N ILE A 81 -0.53 2.14 9.21
CA ILE A 81 -1.22 1.90 7.94
C ILE A 81 -1.97 0.59 8.04
N SER A 82 -3.30 0.65 8.04
CA SER A 82 -4.15 -0.53 7.88
C SER A 82 -4.28 -0.87 6.40
N SER A 83 -3.93 -2.11 6.03
CA SER A 83 -4.00 -2.60 4.65
C SER A 83 -4.54 -4.04 4.63
N THR A 84 -5.35 -4.34 3.62
CA THR A 84 -6.10 -5.59 3.45
C THR A 84 -5.83 -6.22 2.09
N ALA A 85 -6.26 -7.46 1.89
CA ALA A 85 -6.15 -8.16 0.60
C ALA A 85 -6.86 -7.42 -0.55
N CYS A 86 -7.87 -6.59 -0.25
CA CYS A 86 -8.60 -5.79 -1.24
C CYS A 86 -7.83 -4.54 -1.68
N ASP A 87 -6.94 -4.04 -0.84
CA ASP A 87 -6.10 -2.89 -1.15
C ASP A 87 -5.09 -3.22 -2.26
N PHE A 88 -4.54 -2.19 -2.89
CA PHE A 88 -3.47 -2.36 -3.86
C PHE A 88 -2.17 -2.66 -3.13
N LYS A 89 -1.48 -3.72 -3.58
CA LYS A 89 -0.12 -4.08 -3.20
C LYS A 89 0.63 -4.58 -4.43
N LEU A 90 1.85 -4.11 -4.63
CA LEU A 90 2.73 -4.58 -5.68
C LEU A 90 4.12 -4.82 -5.08
N ASN A 91 4.67 -6.01 -5.30
CA ASN A 91 6.07 -6.29 -4.98
C ASN A 91 6.95 -5.68 -6.08
N LEU A 92 7.69 -4.63 -5.76
CA LEU A 92 8.54 -3.92 -6.71
C LEU A 92 9.77 -4.75 -7.10
N ASP A 93 10.23 -5.66 -6.26
CA ASP A 93 11.37 -6.53 -6.58
C ASP A 93 10.99 -7.62 -7.58
N ALA A 94 9.72 -8.03 -7.61
CA ALA A 94 9.20 -9.05 -8.51
C ALA A 94 8.46 -8.49 -9.74
N ALA A 95 8.13 -7.20 -9.74
CA ALA A 95 7.41 -6.57 -10.84
C ALA A 95 8.34 -6.29 -12.02
N THR A 96 7.82 -6.46 -13.24
CA THR A 96 8.52 -6.03 -14.47
C THR A 96 8.60 -4.51 -14.55
N GLU A 97 9.59 -4.01 -15.29
CA GLU A 97 9.72 -2.56 -15.54
C GLU A 97 8.50 -1.97 -16.23
N SER A 98 7.84 -2.72 -17.12
CA SER A 98 6.58 -2.31 -17.74
C SER A 98 5.47 -2.08 -16.70
N THR A 99 5.32 -3.01 -15.76
CA THR A 99 4.32 -2.92 -14.68
C THR A 99 4.61 -1.73 -13.78
N LYS A 100 5.87 -1.55 -13.37
CA LYS A 100 6.29 -0.40 -12.56
C LYS A 100 5.94 0.91 -13.28
N ARG A 101 6.29 1.03 -14.55
CA ARG A 101 6.04 2.23 -15.37
C ARG A 101 4.56 2.54 -15.49
N GLU A 102 3.72 1.53 -15.74
CA GLU A 102 2.26 1.71 -15.82
C GLU A 102 1.71 2.28 -14.51
N ILE A 103 2.12 1.71 -13.37
CA ILE A 103 1.66 2.17 -12.06
C ILE A 103 2.18 3.58 -11.74
N TYR A 104 3.45 3.89 -12.00
CA TYR A 104 3.98 5.24 -11.82
C TYR A 104 3.29 6.26 -12.75
N ASN A 105 2.94 5.86 -13.96
CA ASN A 105 2.20 6.71 -14.89
C ASN A 105 0.82 7.07 -14.33
N LEU A 106 0.13 6.15 -13.64
CA LEU A 106 -1.14 6.46 -12.97
C LEU A 106 -1.02 7.61 -11.97
N PHE A 107 0.12 7.78 -11.31
CA PHE A 107 0.37 8.92 -10.41
C PHE A 107 0.74 10.21 -11.17
N LYS A 108 1.48 10.11 -12.28
CA LYS A 108 1.89 11.26 -13.10
C LYS A 108 0.72 11.92 -13.82
N THR A 109 -0.16 11.12 -14.41
CA THR A 109 -1.43 11.60 -14.95
C THR A 109 -2.37 11.81 -13.76
N ARG A 110 -2.38 13.00 -13.15
CA ARG A 110 -3.24 13.41 -12.01
C ARG A 110 -4.42 12.44 -11.84
N LEU A 111 -4.31 11.51 -10.88
CA LEU A 111 -5.29 10.46 -10.62
C LEU A 111 -6.70 11.02 -10.75
N ASN A 112 -7.41 10.71 -11.85
CA ASN A 112 -8.74 11.25 -12.07
C ASN A 112 -9.76 10.45 -11.26
N CYS A 113 -9.87 10.82 -9.99
CA CYS A 113 -10.76 10.16 -9.03
C CYS A 113 -12.24 10.52 -9.22
N ASN A 114 -12.58 11.37 -10.21
CA ASN A 114 -13.97 11.74 -10.54
C ASN A 114 -14.68 10.73 -11.44
N VAL A 115 -14.00 9.66 -11.90
CA VAL A 115 -14.66 8.65 -12.74
C VAL A 115 -15.51 7.73 -11.86
N THR A 116 -16.77 8.12 -11.66
CA THR A 116 -17.81 7.23 -11.13
C THR A 116 -18.09 6.17 -12.18
N LEU A 117 -17.48 4.99 -12.07
CA LEU A 117 -17.90 3.85 -12.87
C LEU A 117 -19.29 3.44 -12.38
N LYS A 118 -20.31 3.76 -13.19
CA LYS A 118 -21.65 3.16 -13.07
C LYS A 118 -21.47 1.64 -13.12
N ILE A 119 -21.87 0.97 -12.05
CA ILE A 119 -22.03 -0.49 -12.00
C ILE A 119 -23.33 -0.80 -12.77
#